data_AF-A0A0S8CP81-F1
#
_entry.id   AF-A0A0S8CP81-F1
#
_cell.length_a   1.000
_cell.length_b   1.000
_cell.length_c   1.000
_cell.angle_alpha   90.00
_cell.angle_beta   90.00
_cell.angle_gamma   90.00
#
_symmetry.space_group_name_H-M   'P 1'
#
loop_
_entity.id
_entity.type
_entity.pdbx_description
1 polymer ?
#
loop_
_entity_poly.entity_id
_entity_poly.type
_entity_poly.pdbx_seq_one_letter_code
_entity_poly.pdbx_strand_id
1 'polypeptide(L)'
;MIHKYKSVGIVGMPPLAIIQELNRQNVTIHDLDTPMIKADMELTAPYLPRVYCAILRTVVLNALHLSLDAIYIDVGPGKCDCALHVATVLEDMFAIPIFKTHNEDMAGFGTPVSQSGISLLQKFERITEGVKTAVKPPKSPAACTPTAGFWGVPPRDFSILDLFPDTTHIYGWTRCMENKTPADHELELVYNPDIPTVFYAQSFCAKTALARHLALKHPHGLYLDSDVTAGGSAKAKIQAFLELSMVY
;
A
#
# COMPACT_ATOMS: atom_id res chain seq x y z
N MET A 1 17.79 24.06 -10.76
CA MET A 1 16.65 25.01 -10.83
C MET A 1 15.69 24.65 -9.72
N ILE A 2 15.30 25.58 -8.86
CA ILE A 2 14.31 25.34 -7.80
C ILE A 2 12.94 25.47 -8.46
N HIS A 3 12.36 24.35 -8.90
CA HIS A 3 10.94 24.34 -9.24
C HIS A 3 10.16 24.45 -7.94
N LYS A 4 9.48 25.58 -7.74
CA LYS A 4 8.71 25.83 -6.52
C LYS A 4 7.33 25.21 -6.65
N TYR A 5 7.29 23.88 -6.58
CA TYR A 5 6.03 23.13 -6.52
C TYR A 5 5.24 23.53 -5.27
N LYS A 6 3.91 23.56 -5.39
CA LYS A 6 2.97 23.74 -4.28
C LYS A 6 2.29 22.43 -3.91
N SER A 7 1.97 21.62 -4.92
CA SER A 7 1.28 20.35 -4.76
C SER A 7 1.84 19.30 -5.71
N VAL A 8 2.09 18.09 -5.21
CA VAL A 8 2.59 16.97 -6.01
C VAL A 8 1.85 15.68 -5.68
N GLY A 9 1.72 14.81 -6.66
CA GLY A 9 1.27 13.44 -6.47
C GLY A 9 2.44 12.50 -6.21
N ILE A 10 2.25 11.50 -5.36
CA ILE A 10 3.14 10.35 -5.23
C ILE A 10 2.39 9.05 -5.52
N VAL A 11 3.08 8.09 -6.11
CA VAL A 11 2.58 6.73 -6.36
C VAL A 11 3.61 5.74 -5.82
N GLY A 12 3.18 4.82 -4.98
CA GLY A 12 4.08 3.99 -4.20
C GLY A 12 4.81 4.80 -3.13
N MET A 13 6.06 4.43 -2.88
CA MET A 13 6.91 5.14 -1.93
C MET A 13 8.18 5.61 -2.65
N PRO A 14 8.20 6.84 -3.20
CA PRO A 14 9.43 7.43 -3.72
C PRO A 14 10.55 7.41 -2.66
N PRO A 15 11.84 7.48 -3.07
CA PRO A 15 12.97 7.55 -2.15
C PRO A 15 12.75 8.54 -1.01
N LEU A 16 13.17 8.18 0.21
CA LEU A 16 12.97 9.00 1.40
C LEU A 16 13.57 10.40 1.22
N ALA A 17 14.69 10.52 0.51
CA ALA A 17 15.32 11.81 0.17
C ALA A 17 14.39 12.74 -0.64
N ILE A 18 13.56 12.20 -1.53
CA ILE A 18 12.57 12.99 -2.28
C ILE A 18 11.48 13.49 -1.33
N ILE A 19 10.95 12.60 -0.48
CA ILE A 19 9.93 12.98 0.51
C ILE A 19 10.47 14.04 1.49
N GLN A 20 11.72 13.89 1.95
CA GLN A 20 12.41 14.87 2.79
C GLN A 20 12.50 16.24 2.13
N GLU A 21 12.90 16.29 0.85
CA GLU A 21 13.05 17.54 0.12
C GLU A 21 11.69 18.22 -0.09
N LEU A 22 10.66 17.48 -0.46
CA LEU A 22 9.29 17.99 -0.60
C LEU A 22 8.75 18.52 0.73
N ASN A 23 8.94 17.77 1.83
CA ASN A 23 8.57 18.22 3.18
C ASN A 23 9.31 19.50 3.58
N ARG A 24 10.63 19.59 3.32
CA ARG A 24 11.46 20.77 3.62
C ARG A 24 11.01 22.02 2.86
N GLN A 25 10.51 21.84 1.64
CA GLN A 25 9.96 22.90 0.80
C GLN A 25 8.50 23.26 1.15
N ASN A 26 7.88 22.57 2.12
CA ASN A 26 6.45 22.70 2.46
C ASN A 26 5.52 22.44 1.27
N VAL A 27 5.86 21.46 0.42
CA VAL A 27 5.01 21.01 -0.68
C VAL A 27 3.90 20.11 -0.14
N THR A 28 2.67 20.30 -0.61
CA THR A 28 1.57 19.38 -0.32
C THR A 28 1.77 18.09 -1.10
N ILE A 29 1.82 16.96 -0.42
CA ILE A 29 1.95 15.64 -1.05
C ILE A 29 0.60 14.94 -1.03
N HIS A 30 0.16 14.44 -2.19
CA HIS A 30 -1.02 13.60 -2.35
C HIS A 30 -0.61 12.16 -2.65
N ASP A 31 -0.98 11.21 -1.80
CA ASP A 31 -0.80 9.79 -2.10
C ASP A 31 -1.88 9.35 -3.10
N LEU A 32 -1.49 9.21 -4.36
CA LEU A 32 -2.40 8.88 -5.44
C LEU A 32 -2.85 7.42 -5.43
N ASP A 33 -2.22 6.53 -4.63
CA ASP A 33 -2.69 5.16 -4.44
C ASP A 33 -4.00 5.12 -3.63
N THR A 34 -4.24 6.13 -2.80
CA THR A 34 -5.39 6.21 -1.89
C THR A 34 -6.63 6.78 -2.62
N PRO A 35 -7.83 6.18 -2.48
CA PRO A 35 -9.06 6.73 -3.06
C PRO A 35 -9.43 8.10 -2.44
N MET A 36 -9.15 9.20 -3.16
CA MET A 36 -9.49 10.56 -2.72
C MET A 36 -10.73 11.12 -3.41
N ILE A 37 -10.99 10.65 -4.64
CA ILE A 37 -12.06 11.15 -5.49
C ILE A 37 -13.26 10.21 -5.43
N LYS A 38 -14.44 10.77 -5.12
CA LYS A 38 -15.73 10.06 -5.19
C LYS A 38 -16.29 10.12 -6.62
N ALA A 39 -15.60 9.47 -7.54
CA ALA A 39 -16.02 9.35 -8.94
C ALA A 39 -15.96 7.88 -9.39
N ASP A 40 -16.66 7.58 -10.48
CA ASP A 40 -16.68 6.23 -11.06
C ASP A 40 -15.30 5.88 -11.63
N MET A 41 -14.79 4.70 -11.30
CA MET A 41 -13.53 4.20 -11.83
C MET A 41 -13.61 3.90 -13.34
N GLU A 42 -14.80 3.82 -13.92
CA GLU A 42 -14.98 3.69 -15.37
C GLU A 42 -14.45 4.91 -16.14
N LEU A 43 -14.29 6.07 -15.50
CA LEU A 43 -13.62 7.24 -16.09
C LEU A 43 -12.16 6.95 -16.47
N THR A 44 -11.55 5.91 -15.92
CA THR A 44 -10.17 5.51 -16.24
C THR A 44 -10.09 4.59 -17.45
N ALA A 45 -11.21 4.01 -17.90
CA ALA A 45 -11.23 2.99 -18.95
C ALA A 45 -10.67 3.43 -20.32
N PRO A 46 -10.75 4.72 -20.72
CA PRO A 46 -10.07 5.19 -21.94
C PRO A 46 -8.54 5.14 -21.85
N TYR A 47 -7.98 5.12 -20.64
CA TYR A 47 -6.53 5.24 -20.41
C TYR A 47 -5.90 3.92 -19.94
N LEU A 48 -6.64 3.12 -19.16
CA LEU A 48 -6.20 1.82 -18.67
C LEU A 48 -7.30 0.76 -18.84
N PRO A 49 -6.95 -0.50 -19.19
CA PRO A 49 -7.91 -1.59 -19.24
C PRO A 49 -8.67 -1.77 -17.92
N ARG A 50 -9.93 -2.24 -17.99
CA ARG A 50 -10.73 -2.52 -16.79
C ARG A 50 -10.09 -3.56 -15.87
N VAL A 51 -9.39 -4.54 -16.46
CA VAL A 51 -8.68 -5.63 -15.79
C VAL A 51 -7.27 -5.21 -15.34
N TYR A 52 -7.04 -3.92 -15.13
CA TYR A 52 -5.80 -3.40 -14.57
C TYR A 52 -5.93 -3.23 -13.06
N CYS A 53 -4.81 -3.29 -12.34
CA CYS A 53 -4.76 -3.14 -10.89
C CYS A 53 -5.58 -1.92 -10.41
N ALA A 54 -6.56 -2.13 -9.55
CA ALA A 54 -7.47 -1.07 -9.10
C ALA A 54 -6.77 0.09 -8.39
N ILE A 55 -5.64 -0.16 -7.71
CA ILE A 55 -4.81 0.89 -7.12
C ILE A 55 -4.25 1.81 -8.21
N LEU A 56 -3.72 1.25 -9.29
CA LEU A 56 -3.19 2.03 -10.41
C LEU A 56 -4.30 2.72 -11.24
N ARG A 57 -5.49 2.12 -11.34
CA ARG A 57 -6.66 2.83 -11.85
C ARG A 57 -7.03 4.01 -10.93
N THR A 58 -6.91 3.85 -9.61
CA THR A 58 -7.15 4.93 -8.64
C THR A 58 -6.14 6.07 -8.82
N VAL A 59 -4.86 5.76 -9.10
CA VAL A 59 -3.84 6.76 -9.44
C VAL A 59 -4.27 7.62 -10.62
N VAL A 60 -4.69 7.01 -11.73
CA VAL A 60 -5.16 7.74 -12.92
C VAL A 60 -6.41 8.57 -12.59
N LEU A 61 -7.36 7.99 -11.85
CA LEU A 61 -8.57 8.70 -11.44
C LEU A 61 -8.24 9.96 -10.60
N ASN A 62 -7.34 9.82 -9.64
CA ASN A 62 -6.89 10.95 -8.81
C ASN A 62 -6.17 12.00 -9.66
N ALA A 63 -5.26 11.60 -10.55
CA ALA A 63 -4.52 12.51 -11.42
C ALA A 63 -5.44 13.30 -12.37
N LEU A 64 -6.54 12.71 -12.85
CA LEU A 64 -7.53 13.39 -13.69
C LEU A 64 -8.28 14.53 -12.97
N HIS A 65 -8.37 14.48 -11.64
CA HIS A 65 -9.21 15.40 -10.86
C HIS A 65 -8.41 16.36 -9.97
N LEU A 66 -7.13 16.07 -9.70
CA LEU A 66 -6.27 16.91 -8.88
C LEU A 66 -5.47 17.89 -9.73
N SER A 67 -5.32 19.13 -9.26
CA SER A 67 -4.37 20.08 -9.83
C SER A 67 -3.00 19.89 -9.17
N LEU A 68 -2.10 19.18 -9.86
CA LEU A 68 -0.77 18.83 -9.38
C LEU A 68 0.29 19.55 -10.21
N ASP A 69 1.42 19.91 -9.60
CA ASP A 69 2.55 20.52 -10.30
C ASP A 69 3.55 19.48 -10.82
N ALA A 70 3.55 18.28 -10.25
CA ALA A 70 4.36 17.13 -10.64
C ALA A 70 3.79 15.83 -10.06
N ILE A 71 4.19 14.68 -10.62
CA ILE A 71 3.91 13.36 -10.05
C ILE A 71 5.24 12.59 -9.92
N TYR A 72 5.51 12.02 -8.74
CA TYR A 72 6.60 11.08 -8.52
C TYR A 72 6.03 9.67 -8.42
N ILE A 73 6.50 8.76 -9.28
CA ILE A 73 6.01 7.39 -9.33
C ILE A 73 7.17 6.43 -9.08
N ASP A 74 7.10 5.71 -7.97
CA ASP A 74 8.04 4.62 -7.70
C ASP A 74 7.69 3.42 -8.59
N VAL A 75 8.71 2.85 -9.26
CA VAL A 75 8.56 1.78 -10.24
C VAL A 75 9.51 0.62 -9.96
N GLY A 76 9.24 -0.53 -10.57
CA GLY A 76 10.07 -1.72 -10.40
C GLY A 76 9.89 -2.36 -9.02
N PRO A 77 10.97 -2.82 -8.35
CA PRO A 77 10.87 -3.61 -7.12
C PRO A 77 10.15 -2.93 -5.96
N GLY A 78 10.28 -1.61 -5.83
CA GLY A 78 9.59 -0.82 -4.81
C GLY A 78 8.07 -0.77 -5.00
N LYS A 79 7.57 -1.00 -6.22
CA LYS A 79 6.14 -0.97 -6.53
C LYS A 79 5.74 -2.13 -7.46
N CYS A 80 5.80 -1.91 -8.78
CA CYS A 80 5.70 -2.93 -9.83
C CYS A 80 5.97 -2.33 -11.22
N ASP A 81 6.17 -3.17 -12.24
CA ASP A 81 6.30 -2.72 -13.63
C ASP A 81 4.98 -2.19 -14.21
N CYS A 82 3.83 -2.57 -13.63
CA CYS A 82 2.56 -1.93 -13.99
C CYS A 82 2.58 -0.42 -13.68
N ALA A 83 3.25 0.01 -12.60
CA ALA A 83 3.41 1.42 -12.29
C ALA A 83 4.26 2.14 -13.36
N LEU A 84 5.27 1.48 -13.92
CA LEU A 84 6.07 2.02 -15.03
C LEU A 84 5.20 2.30 -16.26
N HIS A 85 4.31 1.38 -16.63
CA HIS A 85 3.40 1.58 -17.76
C HIS A 85 2.41 2.72 -17.51
N VAL A 86 1.89 2.84 -16.27
CA VAL A 86 1.04 3.97 -15.89
C VAL A 86 1.78 5.29 -15.96
N ALA A 87 3.05 5.33 -15.56
CA ALA A 87 3.88 6.53 -15.68
C ALA A 87 3.95 7.02 -17.14
N THR A 88 4.17 6.11 -18.09
CA THR A 88 4.17 6.43 -19.53
C THR A 88 2.81 6.99 -19.99
N VAL A 89 1.71 6.39 -19.54
CA VAL A 89 0.37 6.90 -19.87
C VAL A 89 0.16 8.31 -19.30
N LEU A 90 0.59 8.57 -18.06
CA LEU A 90 0.48 9.89 -17.43
C LEU A 90 1.35 10.94 -18.14
N GLU A 91 2.53 10.58 -18.63
CA GLU A 91 3.41 11.47 -19.41
C GLU A 91 2.74 11.96 -20.69
N ASP A 92 1.98 11.09 -21.37
CA ASP A 92 1.24 11.45 -22.58
C ASP A 92 -0.04 12.26 -22.27
N MET A 93 -0.65 12.02 -21.10
CA MET A 93 -1.90 12.66 -20.69
C MET A 93 -1.71 14.11 -20.21
N PHE A 94 -0.59 14.43 -19.57
CA PHE A 94 -0.42 15.68 -18.83
C PHE A 94 0.85 16.43 -19.21
N ALA A 95 0.77 17.76 -19.22
CA ALA A 95 1.93 18.63 -19.46
C ALA A 95 2.84 18.80 -18.23
N ILE A 96 2.44 18.28 -17.07
CA ILE A 96 3.22 18.36 -15.82
C ILE A 96 4.31 17.28 -15.82
N PRO A 97 5.45 17.52 -15.17
CA PRO A 97 6.51 16.52 -15.09
C PRO A 97 6.04 15.26 -14.32
N ILE A 98 6.31 14.10 -14.92
CA ILE A 98 6.16 12.79 -14.32
C ILE A 98 7.55 12.22 -14.07
N PHE A 99 7.92 12.05 -12.81
CA PHE A 99 9.22 11.52 -12.40
C PHE A 99 9.10 10.05 -12.04
N LYS A 100 9.62 9.18 -12.90
CA LYS A 100 9.85 7.77 -12.56
C LYS A 100 11.00 7.69 -11.56
N THR A 101 10.76 7.07 -10.43
CA THR A 101 11.73 6.91 -9.34
C THR A 101 11.92 5.44 -9.01
N HIS A 102 13.05 5.11 -8.41
CA HIS A 102 13.33 3.78 -7.90
C HIS A 102 13.74 3.94 -6.44
N ASN A 103 12.92 3.45 -5.51
CA ASN A 103 13.25 3.45 -4.11
C ASN A 103 14.04 2.20 -3.73
N GLU A 104 15.35 2.38 -3.62
CA GLU A 104 16.33 1.37 -3.20
C GLU A 104 16.80 1.58 -1.75
N ASP A 105 16.08 2.40 -0.96
CA ASP A 105 16.42 2.61 0.43
C ASP A 105 16.31 1.29 1.21
N MET A 106 17.38 0.96 1.96
CA MET A 106 17.45 -0.25 2.81
C MET A 106 17.68 0.09 4.29
N ALA A 107 17.91 1.36 4.62
CA ALA A 107 18.04 1.81 6.00
C ALA A 107 16.64 1.93 6.63
N GLY A 108 16.31 0.98 7.50
CA GLY A 108 14.97 0.88 8.08
C GLY A 108 14.55 2.08 8.93
N PHE A 109 13.35 2.59 8.66
CA PHE A 109 12.70 3.63 9.46
C PHE A 109 12.07 3.07 10.75
N GLY A 110 11.82 1.76 10.80
CA GLY A 110 11.20 1.02 11.89
C GLY A 110 9.74 0.64 11.59
N THR A 111 9.23 -0.38 12.28
CA THR A 111 7.86 -0.91 12.08
C THR A 111 6.98 -0.93 13.34
N PRO A 112 6.94 0.15 14.14
CA PRO A 112 6.25 0.15 15.43
C PRO A 112 4.72 0.02 15.36
N VAL A 113 4.09 0.52 14.29
CA VAL A 113 2.64 0.48 14.07
C VAL A 113 2.20 -0.93 13.69
N SER A 114 2.93 -1.61 12.78
CA SER A 114 2.61 -2.97 12.34
C SER A 114 2.54 -4.00 13.47
N GLN A 115 3.26 -3.76 14.59
CA GLN A 115 3.38 -4.68 15.73
C GLN A 115 2.57 -4.22 16.96
N SER A 116 1.77 -3.17 16.82
CA SER A 116 1.03 -2.58 17.93
C SER A 116 -0.33 -3.23 18.18
N GLY A 117 -0.94 -2.95 19.34
CA GLY A 117 -2.29 -3.44 19.70
C GLY A 117 -3.45 -2.48 19.38
N ILE A 118 -3.28 -1.54 18.44
CA ILE A 118 -4.40 -0.72 17.94
C ILE A 118 -5.16 -1.48 16.84
N SER A 119 -6.33 -1.02 16.39
CA SER A 119 -7.09 -1.74 15.36
C SER A 119 -6.32 -1.86 14.04
N LEU A 120 -6.55 -2.95 13.29
CA LEU A 120 -5.86 -3.17 12.02
C LEU A 120 -6.12 -2.03 11.03
N LEU A 121 -7.36 -1.52 10.96
CA LEU A 121 -7.71 -0.33 10.20
C LEU A 121 -6.81 0.87 10.54
N GLN A 122 -6.69 1.20 11.83
CA GLN A 122 -5.86 2.31 12.29
C GLN A 122 -4.38 2.11 11.96
N LYS A 123 -3.88 0.87 11.93
CA LYS A 123 -2.49 0.59 11.52
C LYS A 123 -2.29 0.94 10.05
N PHE A 124 -3.17 0.46 9.17
CA PHE A 124 -3.10 0.76 7.74
C PHE A 124 -3.22 2.26 7.47
N GLU A 125 -4.18 2.95 8.08
CA GLU A 125 -4.34 4.41 7.94
C GLU A 125 -3.08 5.16 8.33
N ARG A 126 -2.44 4.80 9.45
CA ARG A 126 -1.20 5.45 9.90
C ARG A 126 -0.02 5.15 8.98
N ILE A 127 0.08 3.92 8.46
CA ILE A 127 1.16 3.52 7.56
C ILE A 127 1.01 4.23 6.22
N THR A 128 -0.19 4.26 5.63
CA THR A 128 -0.45 4.94 4.36
C THR A 128 -0.30 6.45 4.50
N GLU A 129 -0.78 7.08 5.58
CA GLU A 129 -0.49 8.49 5.82
C GLU A 129 1.01 8.77 6.00
N GLY A 130 1.70 7.84 6.66
CA GLY A 130 3.13 7.90 6.90
C GLY A 130 3.95 8.08 5.63
N VAL A 131 3.51 7.57 4.46
CA VAL A 131 4.27 7.63 3.20
C VAL A 131 4.60 9.07 2.75
N LYS A 132 3.76 10.04 3.13
CA LYS A 132 3.92 11.46 2.78
C LYS A 132 4.89 12.21 3.68
N THR A 133 5.37 11.59 4.76
CA THR A 133 6.28 12.23 5.71
C THR A 133 7.59 11.48 5.85
N ALA A 134 8.67 12.25 5.97
CA ALA A 134 10.00 11.77 6.31
C ALA A 134 10.34 11.92 7.81
N VAL A 135 9.37 12.34 8.63
CA VAL A 135 9.56 12.54 10.07
C VAL A 135 9.01 11.33 10.83
N LYS A 136 9.80 10.78 11.76
CA LYS A 136 9.32 9.71 12.64
C LYS A 136 8.25 10.25 13.57
N PRO A 137 7.13 9.52 13.78
CA PRO A 137 6.15 9.94 14.78
C PRO A 137 6.81 10.01 16.17
N PRO A 138 6.49 11.03 16.97
CA PRO A 138 7.18 11.26 18.26
C PRO A 138 6.89 10.18 19.29
N LYS A 139 5.76 9.46 19.15
CA LYS A 139 5.38 8.35 20.02
C LYS A 139 4.85 7.19 19.20
N SER A 140 5.53 6.07 19.33
CA SER A 140 5.07 4.79 18.79
C SER A 140 3.96 4.20 19.68
N PRO A 141 2.94 3.57 19.08
CA PRO A 141 1.98 2.78 19.85
C PRO A 141 2.70 1.59 20.52
N ALA A 142 2.14 1.09 21.63
CA ALA A 142 2.71 -0.04 22.35
C ALA A 142 2.60 -1.32 21.52
N ALA A 143 3.68 -2.10 21.48
CA ALA A 143 3.69 -3.42 20.87
C ALA A 143 2.74 -4.38 21.62
N CYS A 144 2.18 -5.36 20.90
CA CYS A 144 1.37 -6.43 21.49
C CYS A 144 1.87 -7.82 21.07
N THR A 145 1.37 -8.86 21.72
CA THR A 145 1.52 -10.24 21.25
C THR A 145 0.47 -10.50 20.15
N PRO A 146 0.87 -11.01 18.97
CA PRO A 146 -0.07 -11.21 17.89
C PRO A 146 -0.97 -12.42 18.10
N THR A 147 -2.23 -12.31 17.71
CA THR A 147 -3.16 -13.47 17.61
C THR A 147 -3.47 -13.85 16.16
N ALA A 148 -3.25 -12.93 15.22
CA ALA A 148 -3.43 -13.13 13.79
C ALA A 148 -2.40 -12.32 13.00
N GLY A 149 -2.18 -12.71 11.75
CA GLY A 149 -1.36 -11.99 10.79
C GLY A 149 -2.16 -11.46 9.60
N PHE A 150 -1.80 -10.27 9.13
CA PHE A 150 -2.18 -9.76 7.82
C PHE A 150 -0.91 -9.52 7.01
N TRP A 151 -0.64 -10.37 6.02
CA TRP A 151 0.44 -10.17 5.06
C TRP A 151 -0.16 -9.53 3.81
N GLY A 152 0.41 -8.44 3.29
CA GLY A 152 -0.01 -7.94 1.98
C GLY A 152 0.31 -6.49 1.67
N VAL A 153 -0.31 -6.01 0.59
CA VAL A 153 -0.39 -4.59 0.21
C VAL A 153 -1.60 -3.94 0.89
N PRO A 154 -1.64 -2.60 1.04
CA PRO A 154 -2.86 -1.91 1.48
C PRO A 154 -4.04 -2.23 0.56
N PRO A 155 -5.17 -2.73 1.09
CA PRO A 155 -6.35 -2.98 0.28
C PRO A 155 -6.92 -1.67 -0.24
N ARG A 156 -7.53 -1.66 -1.42
CA ARG A 156 -8.26 -0.45 -1.85
C ARG A 156 -9.50 -0.18 -0.96
N ASP A 157 -10.15 -1.26 -0.52
CA ASP A 157 -11.31 -1.24 0.36
C ASP A 157 -10.91 -1.61 1.79
N PHE A 158 -10.71 -0.59 2.63
CA PHE A 158 -10.27 -0.77 4.01
C PHE A 158 -11.30 -1.47 4.91
N SER A 159 -12.56 -1.60 4.48
CA SER A 159 -13.61 -2.24 5.29
C SER A 159 -13.41 -3.75 5.52
N ILE A 160 -12.42 -4.37 4.86
CA ILE A 160 -12.01 -5.75 5.19
C ILE A 160 -11.19 -5.82 6.47
N LEU A 161 -10.55 -4.72 6.86
CA LEU A 161 -9.62 -4.67 7.98
C LEU A 161 -10.38 -4.74 9.32
N ASP A 162 -11.65 -4.33 9.33
CA ASP A 162 -12.54 -4.40 10.50
C ASP A 162 -12.88 -5.83 10.94
N LEU A 163 -12.58 -6.82 10.09
CA LEU A 163 -12.83 -8.24 10.38
C LEU A 163 -11.73 -8.88 11.23
N PHE A 164 -10.67 -8.13 11.56
CA PHE A 164 -9.49 -8.62 12.26
C PHE A 164 -9.45 -8.08 13.69
N PRO A 165 -8.94 -8.85 14.66
CA PRO A 165 -8.75 -8.34 16.01
C PRO A 165 -7.63 -7.29 16.05
N ASP A 166 -7.66 -6.42 17.07
CA ASP A 166 -6.65 -5.36 17.29
C ASP A 166 -5.23 -5.92 17.44
N THR A 167 -5.08 -7.15 17.93
CA THR A 167 -3.82 -7.88 18.06
C THR A 167 -3.29 -8.45 16.74
N THR A 168 -3.85 -8.07 15.58
CA THR A 168 -3.36 -8.54 14.26
C THR A 168 -2.07 -7.82 13.86
N HIS A 169 -0.97 -8.53 13.66
CA HIS A 169 0.27 -7.93 13.16
C HIS A 169 0.28 -7.82 11.63
N ILE A 170 0.90 -6.76 11.11
CA ILE A 170 1.08 -6.54 9.67
C ILE A 170 2.43 -7.08 9.20
N TYR A 171 2.41 -7.77 8.05
CA TYR A 171 3.55 -8.31 7.32
C TYR A 171 3.47 -7.93 5.82
N GLY A 172 4.47 -8.34 5.05
CA GLY A 172 4.51 -8.10 3.60
C GLY A 172 4.81 -6.64 3.23
N TRP A 173 4.43 -6.25 2.02
CA TRP A 173 4.81 -4.96 1.45
C TRP A 173 4.34 -3.75 2.27
N THR A 174 3.18 -3.83 2.93
CA THR A 174 2.71 -2.75 3.83
C THR A 174 3.71 -2.47 4.96
N ARG A 175 4.37 -3.51 5.48
CA ARG A 175 5.41 -3.33 6.50
C ARG A 175 6.68 -2.72 5.89
N CYS A 176 7.02 -3.06 4.65
CA CYS A 176 8.10 -2.41 3.91
C CYS A 176 7.82 -0.92 3.69
N MET A 177 6.56 -0.55 3.41
CA MET A 177 6.15 0.86 3.36
C MET A 177 6.35 1.56 4.69
N GLU A 178 5.92 0.95 5.81
CA GLU A 178 6.14 1.53 7.13
C GLU A 178 7.64 1.76 7.39
N ASN A 179 8.47 0.78 7.02
CA ASN A 179 9.91 0.83 7.18
C ASN A 179 10.62 1.77 6.20
N LYS A 180 9.91 2.37 5.25
CA LYS A 180 10.46 3.22 4.15
C LYS A 180 11.41 2.49 3.19
N THR A 181 11.33 1.16 3.13
CA THR A 181 12.21 0.30 2.32
C THR A 181 11.38 -0.59 1.41
N PRO A 182 10.59 -0.02 0.47
CA PRO A 182 9.56 -0.77 -0.27
C PRO A 182 10.13 -1.87 -1.18
N ALA A 183 11.42 -1.79 -1.55
CA ALA A 183 12.14 -2.81 -2.31
C ALA A 183 12.82 -3.89 -1.45
N ASP A 184 12.69 -3.82 -0.12
CA ASP A 184 13.27 -4.81 0.80
C ASP A 184 12.52 -6.15 0.71
N HIS A 185 13.02 -7.02 -0.17
CA HIS A 185 12.42 -8.32 -0.43
C HIS A 185 12.53 -9.26 0.78
N GLU A 186 13.64 -9.21 1.51
CA GLU A 186 13.83 -10.06 2.69
C GLU A 186 12.82 -9.69 3.80
N LEU A 187 12.59 -8.39 4.02
CA LEU A 187 11.54 -7.94 4.93
C LEU A 187 10.14 -8.33 4.44
N GLU A 188 9.89 -8.29 3.14
CA GLU A 188 8.59 -8.68 2.57
C GLU A 188 8.30 -10.18 2.75
N LEU A 189 9.33 -11.04 2.71
CA LEU A 189 9.20 -12.48 2.89
C LEU A 189 8.88 -12.92 4.32
N VAL A 190 9.14 -12.06 5.31
CA VAL A 190 8.99 -12.42 6.73
C VAL A 190 7.51 -12.41 7.14
N TYR A 191 7.09 -13.49 7.77
CA TYR A 191 5.81 -13.68 8.47
C TYR A 191 6.02 -14.52 9.73
N ASN A 192 5.03 -14.59 10.63
CA ASN A 192 5.06 -15.48 11.79
C ASN A 192 4.30 -16.78 11.48
N PRO A 193 4.96 -17.95 11.41
CA PRO A 193 4.32 -19.21 11.06
C PRO A 193 3.37 -19.76 12.15
N ASP A 194 3.49 -19.26 13.38
CA ASP A 194 2.79 -19.79 14.55
C ASP A 194 1.38 -19.19 14.75
N ILE A 195 0.97 -18.23 13.91
CA ILE A 195 -0.33 -17.55 14.00
C ILE A 195 -1.09 -17.66 12.67
N PRO A 196 -2.43 -17.77 12.70
CA PRO A 196 -3.22 -17.75 11.47
C PRO A 196 -3.01 -16.43 10.73
N THR A 197 -2.66 -16.53 9.44
CA THR A 197 -2.29 -15.36 8.64
C THR A 197 -3.09 -15.31 7.33
N VAL A 198 -3.73 -14.17 7.08
CA VAL A 198 -4.33 -13.85 5.79
C VAL A 198 -3.26 -13.21 4.90
N PHE A 199 -3.01 -13.81 3.75
CA PHE A 199 -2.12 -13.34 2.69
C PHE A 199 -2.96 -12.65 1.62
N TYR A 200 -3.07 -11.34 1.77
CA TYR A 200 -3.88 -10.48 0.93
C TYR A 200 -3.10 -9.89 -0.25
N ALA A 201 -3.72 -9.85 -1.43
CA ALA A 201 -3.26 -9.06 -2.56
C ALA A 201 -4.43 -8.39 -3.29
N GLN A 202 -4.19 -7.25 -3.91
CA GLN A 202 -5.12 -6.67 -4.87
C GLN A 202 -5.14 -7.55 -6.14
N SER A 203 -6.32 -7.84 -6.70
CA SER A 203 -6.41 -8.54 -7.98
C SER A 203 -5.66 -7.76 -9.07
N PHE A 204 -5.04 -8.49 -10.00
CA PHE A 204 -4.15 -7.95 -11.04
C PHE A 204 -2.89 -7.23 -10.53
N CYS A 205 -2.55 -7.36 -9.23
CA CYS A 205 -1.25 -6.97 -8.71
C CYS A 205 -0.22 -8.08 -8.90
N ALA A 206 1.04 -7.73 -9.22
CA ALA A 206 2.14 -8.68 -9.29
C ALA A 206 2.40 -9.42 -7.95
N LYS A 207 2.07 -8.77 -6.82
CA LYS A 207 2.23 -9.36 -5.47
C LYS A 207 1.32 -10.56 -5.20
N THR A 208 0.32 -10.80 -6.05
CA THR A 208 -0.53 -12.02 -5.98
C THR A 208 0.29 -13.30 -6.05
N ALA A 209 1.36 -13.33 -6.85
CA ALA A 209 2.24 -14.49 -6.95
C ALA A 209 2.93 -14.81 -5.62
N LEU A 210 3.49 -13.78 -4.97
CA LEU A 210 4.18 -13.95 -3.69
C LEU A 210 3.19 -14.26 -2.56
N ALA A 211 2.07 -13.54 -2.50
CA ALA A 211 1.01 -13.77 -1.52
C ALA A 211 0.54 -15.23 -1.54
N ARG A 212 0.23 -15.75 -2.73
CA ARG A 212 -0.22 -17.14 -2.92
C ARG A 212 0.86 -18.14 -2.53
N HIS A 213 2.11 -17.90 -2.94
CA HIS A 213 3.24 -18.78 -2.61
C HIS A 213 3.47 -18.88 -1.10
N LEU A 214 3.48 -17.75 -0.40
CA LEU A 214 3.69 -17.73 1.05
C LEU A 214 2.49 -18.34 1.79
N ALA A 215 1.27 -18.07 1.35
CA ALA A 215 0.06 -18.70 1.92
C ALA A 215 0.10 -20.24 1.84
N LEU A 216 0.57 -20.79 0.71
CA LEU A 216 0.69 -22.24 0.53
C LEU A 216 1.80 -22.87 1.38
N LYS A 217 2.82 -22.10 1.74
CA LYS A 217 3.88 -22.54 2.65
C LYS A 217 3.51 -22.41 4.12
N HIS A 218 2.61 -21.48 4.44
CA HIS A 218 2.23 -21.17 5.80
C HIS A 218 1.34 -22.29 6.39
N PRO A 219 1.63 -22.83 7.60
CA PRO A 219 0.84 -23.92 8.19
C PRO A 219 -0.65 -23.59 8.35
N HIS A 220 -0.93 -22.32 8.68
CA HIS A 220 -2.26 -21.75 8.85
C HIS A 220 -2.48 -20.50 7.96
N GLY A 221 -2.28 -20.65 6.65
CA GLY A 221 -2.38 -19.52 5.70
C GLY A 221 -3.69 -19.48 4.92
N LEU A 222 -4.28 -18.29 4.78
CA LEU A 222 -5.37 -18.03 3.83
C LEU A 222 -4.90 -17.07 2.74
N TYR A 223 -4.82 -17.52 1.49
CA TYR A 223 -4.68 -16.61 0.35
C TYR A 223 -6.02 -15.96 0.02
N LEU A 224 -6.01 -14.63 -0.13
CA LEU A 224 -7.17 -13.86 -0.55
C LEU A 224 -6.75 -12.76 -1.52
N ASP A 225 -7.51 -12.60 -2.61
CA ASP A 225 -7.46 -11.39 -3.41
C ASP A 225 -8.84 -10.74 -3.56
N SER A 226 -8.82 -9.43 -3.75
CA SER A 226 -10.00 -8.64 -4.08
C SER A 226 -9.66 -7.58 -5.10
N ASP A 227 -10.62 -7.23 -5.95
CA ASP A 227 -10.49 -6.10 -6.86
C ASP A 227 -10.99 -4.80 -6.20
N VAL A 228 -11.80 -3.98 -6.89
CA VAL A 228 -12.17 -2.62 -6.44
C VAL A 228 -12.82 -2.59 -5.05
N THR A 229 -13.66 -3.57 -4.74
CA THR A 229 -14.33 -3.75 -3.44
C THR A 229 -14.24 -5.18 -2.97
N ALA A 230 -14.23 -5.37 -1.65
CA ALA A 230 -14.32 -6.71 -1.08
C ALA A 230 -15.78 -7.13 -0.94
N GLY A 231 -16.23 -7.98 -1.86
CA GLY A 231 -17.58 -8.54 -1.82
C GLY A 231 -17.82 -9.38 -0.54
N GLY A 232 -19.10 -9.65 -0.24
CA GLY A 232 -19.49 -10.43 0.94
C GLY A 232 -18.82 -11.81 1.03
N SER A 233 -18.51 -12.44 -0.12
CA SER A 233 -17.76 -13.70 -0.15
C SER A 233 -16.34 -13.58 0.41
N ALA A 234 -15.61 -12.50 0.09
CA ALA A 234 -14.26 -12.28 0.60
C ALA A 234 -14.29 -12.06 2.12
N LYS A 235 -15.24 -11.23 2.59
CA LYS A 235 -15.43 -10.97 4.02
C LYS A 235 -15.79 -12.24 4.81
N ALA A 236 -16.72 -13.04 4.29
CA ALA A 236 -17.12 -14.30 4.91
C ALA A 236 -15.95 -15.30 4.99
N LYS A 237 -15.09 -15.37 3.97
CA LYS A 237 -13.89 -16.22 4.00
C LYS A 237 -12.91 -15.81 5.10
N ILE A 238 -12.63 -14.50 5.24
CA ILE A 238 -11.78 -13.98 6.31
C ILE A 238 -12.36 -14.37 7.67
N GLN A 239 -13.65 -14.06 7.88
CA GLN A 239 -14.30 -14.30 9.16
C GLN A 239 -14.30 -15.79 9.53
N ALA A 240 -14.73 -16.67 8.63
CA ALA A 240 -14.72 -18.11 8.87
C ALA A 240 -13.30 -18.63 9.17
N PHE A 241 -12.28 -18.14 8.47
CA PHE A 241 -10.90 -18.54 8.69
C PHE A 241 -10.40 -18.14 10.10
N LEU A 242 -10.68 -16.91 10.54
CA LEU A 242 -10.28 -16.44 11.86
C LEU A 242 -11.03 -17.17 12.99
N GLU A 243 -12.34 -17.38 12.84
CA GLU A 243 -13.16 -18.13 13.81
C GLU A 243 -12.69 -19.59 13.95
N LEU A 244 -12.48 -20.29 12.83
CA LEU A 244 -11.99 -21.68 12.84
C LEU A 244 -10.55 -21.81 13.36
N SER A 245 -9.78 -20.72 13.36
CA SER A 245 -8.43 -20.67 13.91
C SER A 245 -8.40 -20.29 15.39
N MET A 246 -9.56 -20.19 16.06
CA MET A 246 -9.69 -19.82 17.47
C MET A 246 -9.09 -18.44 17.80
N VAL A 247 -9.19 -17.50 16.86
CA VAL A 247 -8.78 -16.10 17.04
C VAL A 247 -9.86 -15.29 17.80
N TYR A 248 -11.11 -15.75 17.72
CA TYR A 248 -12.29 -15.22 18.39
C TYR A 248 -12.84 -16.19 19.44
#